data_AF-A0A2E5VK49-F1
#
_entry.id   AF-A0A2E5VK49-F1
#
_cell.length_a   1.000
_cell.length_b   1.000
_cell.length_c   1.000
_cell.angle_alpha   90.00
_cell.angle_beta   90.00
_cell.angle_gamma   90.00
#
_symmetry.space_group_name_H-M   'P 1'
#
loop_
_entity.id
_entity.type
_entity.pdbx_description
1 polymer ?
#
loop_
_entity_poly.entity_id
_entity_poly.type
_entity_poly.pdbx_seq_one_letter_code
_entity_poly.pdbx_strand_id
1 'polypeptide(L)' 'MVTLRRADEKRVEVPLARLSKGNQKEALARRQPKGDPIAALEKTGARVQRNEQGEVVGVRLIPTVPATDTTSGSPATI' A
#
# COMPACT_ATOMS: atom_id res chain seq x y z
N MET A 1 -4.59 -17.54 -1.67
CA MET A 1 -6.02 -17.48 -2.07
C MET A 1 -6.21 -16.39 -3.10
N VAL A 2 -7.12 -16.53 -4.06
CA VAL A 2 -7.65 -15.46 -4.91
C VAL A 2 -9.15 -15.33 -4.71
N THR A 3 -9.66 -14.10 -4.75
CA THR A 3 -11.10 -13.85 -4.66
C THR A 3 -11.68 -13.77 -6.07
N LEU A 4 -12.63 -14.65 -6.38
CA LEU A 4 -13.37 -14.65 -7.63
C LEU A 4 -14.81 -14.22 -7.37
N ARG A 5 -15.41 -13.50 -8.31
CA ARG A 5 -16.84 -13.18 -8.28
C ARG A 5 -17.54 -14.15 -9.23
N ARG A 6 -18.48 -14.93 -8.69
CA ARG A 6 -19.31 -15.83 -9.49
C ARG A 6 -20.44 -15.06 -10.16
N ALA A 7 -21.13 -15.71 -11.10
CA ALA A 7 -22.29 -15.15 -11.81
C ALA A 7 -23.45 -14.80 -10.87
N ASP A 8 -23.57 -15.48 -9.72
CA ASP A 8 -24.51 -15.15 -8.63
C ASP A 8 -24.03 -14.00 -7.74
N GLU A 9 -23.06 -13.22 -8.21
CA GLU A 9 -22.39 -12.09 -7.54
C GLU A 9 -21.64 -12.42 -6.24
N LYS A 10 -21.75 -13.64 -5.73
CA LYS A 10 -21.05 -14.08 -4.52
C LYS A 10 -19.54 -14.13 -4.75
N ARG A 11 -18.81 -13.68 -3.73
CA ARG A 11 -17.35 -13.77 -3.66
C ARG A 11 -16.95 -15.12 -3.13
N VAL A 12 -15.98 -15.75 -3.76
CA VAL A 12 -15.46 -17.06 -3.36
C VAL A 12 -13.94 -16.99 -3.32
N GLU A 13 -13.36 -17.54 -2.26
CA GLU A 13 -11.92 -17.64 -2.14
C GLU A 13 -11.46 -18.99 -2.66
N VAL A 14 -10.57 -18.95 -3.66
CA VAL A 14 -10.02 -20.14 -4.29
C VAL A 14 -8.52 -20.22 -3.99
N PRO A 15 -8.01 -21.37 -3.50
CA PRO A 15 -6.57 -21.58 -3.40
C PRO A 15 -5.89 -21.44 -4.76
N LEU A 16 -4.75 -20.75 -4.81
CA LEU A 16 -3.97 -20.58 -6.05
C LEU A 16 -3.60 -21.93 -6.67
N ALA A 17 -3.30 -22.94 -5.84
CA ALA A 17 -2.98 -24.30 -6.28
C ALA A 17 -4.11 -24.99 -7.07
N ARG A 18 -5.36 -24.54 -6.92
CA ARG A 18 -6.52 -25.05 -7.67
C ARG A 18 -6.73 -24.38 -9.03
N LEU A 19 -5.98 -23.32 -9.34
CA LEU A 19 -6.01 -22.67 -10.64
C LEU A 19 -5.10 -23.38 -11.64
N SER A 20 -5.39 -23.25 -12.93
CA SER A 20 -4.47 -23.68 -14.00
C SER A 20 -3.16 -22.88 -13.95
N LYS A 21 -2.05 -23.45 -14.44
CA LYS A 21 -0.73 -22.78 -14.42
C LYS A 21 -0.73 -21.40 -15.10
N GLY A 22 -1.52 -21.22 -16.17
CA GLY A 22 -1.68 -19.92 -16.83
C GLY A 22 -2.36 -18.89 -15.92
N ASN A 23 -3.48 -19.27 -15.31
CA ASN A 23 -4.24 -18.41 -14.41
C ASN A 23 -3.49 -18.13 -13.09
N GLN A 24 -2.65 -19.07 -12.64
CA GLN A 24 -1.75 -18.85 -11.49
C GLN A 24 -0.74 -17.73 -11.79
N LYS A 25 -0.06 -17.80 -12.93
CA LYS A 25 0.90 -16.76 -13.34
C LYS A 25 0.24 -15.40 -13.46
N GLU A 26 -0.95 -15.35 -14.07
CA GLU A 26 -1.70 -14.10 -14.21
C GLU A 26 -2.14 -13.54 -12.85
N ALA A 27 -2.65 -14.39 -11.97
CA ALA A 27 -3.04 -13.99 -10.62
C ALA A 27 -1.86 -13.49 -9.79
N LEU A 28 -0.67 -14.07 -9.97
CA LEU A 28 0.56 -13.61 -9.33
C LEU A 28 1.07 -12.30 -9.94
N ALA A 29 1.04 -12.15 -11.26
CA ALA A 29 1.42 -10.92 -11.94
C ALA A 29 0.53 -9.74 -11.53
N ARG A 30 -0.78 -9.96 -11.33
CA ARG A 30 -1.71 -8.95 -10.81
C ARG A 30 -1.42 -8.51 -9.36
N ARG A 31 -0.72 -9.33 -8.58
CA ARG A 31 -0.33 -9.01 -7.19
C ARG A 31 1.01 -8.31 -7.11
N GLN A 32 1.86 -8.46 -8.12
CA GLN A 32 3.11 -7.74 -8.15
C GLN A 32 2.83 -6.25 -8.36
N PRO A 33 3.44 -5.37 -7.55
CA PRO A 33 3.36 -3.95 -7.78
C PRO A 33 3.90 -3.66 -9.20
N LYS A 34 3.15 -2.88 -9.97
CA LYS A 34 3.46 -2.56 -11.39
C LYS A 34 4.69 -1.65 -11.57
N GLY A 35 5.36 -1.27 -10.48
CA GLY A 35 6.52 -0.40 -10.45
C GLY A 35 7.29 -0.58 -9.15
N ASP A 36 8.39 0.15 -8.99
CA ASP A 36 9.22 0.06 -7.79
C ASP A 36 8.40 0.53 -6.57
N PRO A 37 8.08 -0.39 -5.63
CA PRO A 37 7.31 -0.05 -4.44
C PRO A 37 8.02 0.99 -3.57
N ILE A 38 9.35 1.03 -3.58
CA ILE A 38 10.14 1.99 -2.81
C ILE A 38 10.00 3.39 -3.41
N ALA A 39 10.14 3.52 -4.73
CA ALA A 39 9.91 4.78 -5.42
C ALA A 39 8.47 5.29 -5.25
N ALA A 40 7.49 4.39 -5.20
CA ALA A 40 6.10 4.76 -4.91
C ALA A 40 5.95 5.29 -3.48
N LEU A 41 6.59 4.67 -2.50
CA LEU A 41 6.59 5.11 -1.10
C LEU A 41 7.29 6.46 -0.92
N GLU A 42 8.44 6.68 -1.57
CA GLU A 42 9.14 7.97 -1.57
C GLU A 42 8.25 9.10 -2.11
N LYS A 43 7.50 8.86 -3.20
CA LYS A 43 6.52 9.82 -3.75
C LYS A 43 5.39 10.16 -2.79
N THR A 44 4.99 9.22 -1.93
CA THR A 44 3.97 9.47 -0.89
C THR A 44 4.50 10.20 0.33
N GLY A 45 5.79 10.58 0.34
CA GLY A 45 6.42 11.25 1.48
C GLY A 45 6.93 10.29 2.56
N ALA A 46 6.98 8.98 2.28
CA ALA A 46 7.63 8.04 3.18
C ALA A 46 9.15 8.25 3.13
N ARG A 47 9.80 8.22 4.30
CA ARG A 47 11.26 8.18 4.38
C ARG A 47 11.74 6.74 4.27
N VAL A 48 12.62 6.50 3.32
CA VAL A 48 13.30 5.22 3.10
C VAL A 48 14.70 5.30 3.70
N GLN A 49 15.03 4.39 4.62
CA GLN A 49 16.38 4.22 5.15
C GLN A 49 17.10 3.16 4.32
N ARG A 50 18.32 3.49 3.87
CA ARG A 50 19.20 2.59 3.13
C ARG A 50 20.50 2.36 3.92
N ASN A 51 21.08 1.17 3.83
CA ASN A 51 22.41 0.87 4.36
C ASN A 51 23.51 1.36 3.40
N GLU A 52 24.78 1.15 3.77
CA GLU A 52 25.95 1.55 2.96
C GLU A 52 26.03 0.83 1.61
N GLN A 53 25.41 -0.35 1.51
CA GLN A 53 25.31 -1.15 0.29
C GLN A 53 24.13 -0.71 -0.61
N GLY A 54 23.34 0.28 -0.18
CA GLY A 54 22.18 0.79 -0.91
C GLY A 54 20.89 -0.02 -0.73
N GLU A 55 20.89 -1.03 0.14
CA GLU A 55 19.71 -1.85 0.42
C GLU A 55 18.76 -1.13 1.37
N VAL A 56 17.45 -1.30 1.14
CA VAL A 56 16.42 -0.70 2.00
C VAL A 56 16.31 -1.47 3.31
N VAL A 57 16.66 -0.82 4.41
CA VAL A 57 16.62 -1.39 5.77
C VAL A 57 15.43 -0.89 6.58
N GLY A 58 14.71 0.12 6.10
CA GLY A 58 13.51 0.61 6.75
C GLY A 58 12.68 1.56 5.89
N VAL A 59 11.37 1.57 6.11
CA VAL A 59 10.44 2.53 5.51
C VAL A 59 9.58 3.12 6.62
N ARG A 60 9.56 4.46 6.72
CA ARG A 60 8.72 5.18 7.67
C ARG A 60 7.76 6.11 6.93
N LEU A 61 6.48 5.80 6.97
CA LEU A 61 5.41 6.72 6.54
C LEU A 61 5.40 7.90 7.50
N ILE A 62 5.62 9.10 6.99
CA ILE A 62 5.41 10.33 7.75
C ILE A 62 3.96 10.72 7.51
N PRO A 63 3.06 10.65 8.51
CA PRO A 63 1.75 11.23 8.34
C PRO A 63 1.92 12.71 8.07
N THR A 64 1.53 13.16 6.88
CA THR A 64 1.26 14.57 6.62
C THR A 64 0.07 14.91 7.51
N VAL A 65 0.35 15.45 8.69
CA VAL A 65 -0.67 16.18 9.44
C VAL A 65 -1.08 17.31 8.51
N PRO A 66 -2.33 17.40 8.04
CA PRO A 66 -2.77 18.64 7.41
C PRO A 66 -2.54 19.72 8.46
N ALA A 67 -1.79 20.76 8.12
CA ALA A 67 -1.71 21.93 8.95
C ALA A 67 -3.13 22.52 9.00
N THR A 68 -3.92 22.08 9.96
CA THR A 68 -5.10 22.84 10.38
C THR A 68 -4.55 24.12 10.97
N ASP A 69 -4.60 25.19 10.17
CA ASP A 69 -4.60 26.57 10.62
C ASP A 69 -5.66 26.71 11.72
N THR A 70 -5.25 26.40 12.94
CA THR A 70 -6.03 26.73 14.12
C THR A 70 -5.65 28.17 14.38
N THR A 71 -6.43 29.09 13.80
CA THR A 71 -6.56 30.44 14.33
C THR A 71 -6.90 30.25 15.80
N SER A 72 -5.90 30.40 16.67
CA SER A 72 -6.08 30.46 18.12
C SER A 72 -6.93 31.68 18.39
N GLY A 73 -8.24 31.46 18.52
CA GLY A 73 -9.12 32.38 19.21
C GLY A 73 -8.57 32.57 20.62
N SER A 74 -8.23 33.81 20.94
CA SER A 74 -7.86 34.25 22.28
C SER A 74 -8.87 33.71 23.30
N PRO A 75 -8.44 33.01 24.37
CA PRO A 75 -9.32 32.79 25.50
C PRO A 75 -9.51 34.13 26.23
N ALA A 76 -10.78 34.51 26.40
CA ALA A 76 -11.19 35.61 27.26
C ALA A 76 -10.59 35.43 28.67
N THR A 77 -9.93 36.46 29.16
CA THR A 77 -9.54 36.58 30.56
C THR A 77 -10.63 37.38 31.27
N ILE A 78 -11.19 36.76 32.31
CA ILE A 78 -12.00 37.27 33.44
C ILE A 78 -12.11 38.79 33.59
#